data_AF-A0A958H6M8-F1
#
_entry.id   AF-A0A958H6M8-F1
#
_cell.length_a   1.000
_cell.length_b   1.000
_cell.length_c   1.000
_cell.angle_alpha   90.00
_cell.angle_beta   90.00
_cell.angle_gamma   90.00
#
_symmetry.space_group_name_H-M   'P 1'
#
loop_
_entity.id
_entity.type
_entity.pdbx_description
1 polymer ?
#
loop_
_entity_poly.entity_id
_entity_poly.type
_entity_poly.pdbx_seq_one_letter_code
_entity_poly.pdbx_strand_id
1 'polypeptide(L)'
;MAVKTAGETGGRKASRFSEEGGSTLGLILKYVFLALVVGFLTFSGWQLLQDGSYPFAATFFITALFITLVYVRRTTVPLRWIAPGLIFLILFQIYPVVFTVYTAFTNYSTGRNVEKQVAIQSIENQTYVPEGAPTLNWTPLQADDGTAAIWVIDPA
;
A
#
# COMPACT_ATOMS: atom_id res chain seq x y z
N MET A 1 77.37 -9.93 29.93
CA MET A 1 76.10 -10.60 30.30
C MET A 1 75.05 -10.20 29.29
N ALA A 2 74.60 -11.14 28.47
CA ALA A 2 73.52 -10.94 27.50
C ALA A 2 72.18 -11.32 28.14
N VAL A 3 71.18 -10.45 28.08
CA VAL A 3 69.77 -10.86 28.20
C VAL A 3 68.98 -10.31 27.01
N LYS A 4 68.70 -11.30 26.17
CA LYS A 4 67.86 -11.45 24.99
C LYS A 4 66.48 -10.75 25.04
N THR A 5 66.23 -9.97 24.01
CA THR A 5 64.98 -9.75 23.24
C THR A 5 63.76 -10.65 23.52
N ALA A 6 62.59 -10.02 23.69
CA ALA A 6 61.32 -10.33 23.01
C ALA A 6 60.35 -9.18 23.41
N GLY A 7 59.71 -8.42 22.51
CA GLY A 7 59.09 -8.86 21.28
C GLY A 7 57.65 -9.33 21.50
N GLU A 8 56.86 -8.70 22.38
CA GLU A 8 55.41 -8.96 22.48
C GLU A 8 54.64 -8.06 21.50
N THR A 9 54.81 -8.40 20.21
CA THR A 9 53.77 -8.21 19.21
C THR A 9 52.69 -9.27 19.39
N GLY A 10 51.43 -8.85 19.27
CA GLY A 10 50.39 -9.74 18.75
C GLY A 10 49.33 -10.14 19.77
N GLY A 11 48.23 -9.41 19.76
CA GLY A 11 47.05 -9.84 20.50
C GLY A 11 45.87 -8.88 20.42
N ARG A 12 45.67 -8.16 19.30
CA ARG A 12 44.31 -7.66 19.02
C ARG A 12 43.45 -8.90 18.89
N LYS A 13 42.75 -9.28 19.97
CA LYS A 13 41.63 -10.21 19.91
C LYS A 13 40.68 -9.60 18.89
N ALA A 14 40.79 -10.05 17.64
CA ALA A 14 39.70 -9.96 16.70
C ALA A 14 38.54 -10.60 17.44
N SER A 15 37.58 -9.77 17.86
CA SER A 15 36.28 -10.24 18.28
C SER A 15 35.74 -11.00 17.09
N ARG A 16 35.98 -12.32 17.07
CA ARG A 16 35.23 -13.27 16.28
C ARG A 16 33.80 -13.05 16.74
N PHE A 17 33.11 -12.22 15.96
CA PHE A 17 31.68 -12.05 16.03
C PHE A 17 31.16 -13.46 15.81
N SER A 18 30.83 -14.12 16.92
CA SER A 18 30.46 -15.52 16.94
C SER A 18 29.41 -15.73 15.87
N GLU A 19 29.74 -16.60 14.91
CA GLU A 19 28.75 -17.32 14.12
C GLU A 19 27.92 -18.13 15.12
N GLU A 20 26.94 -17.48 15.74
CA GLU A 20 25.88 -18.19 16.43
C GLU A 20 25.13 -18.97 15.36
N GLY A 21 25.28 -20.29 15.43
CA GLY A 21 24.56 -21.24 14.61
C GLY A 21 23.06 -21.00 14.73
N GLY A 22 22.52 -20.24 13.78
CA GLY A 22 21.09 -20.20 13.55
C GLY A 22 20.66 -21.59 13.16
N SER A 23 19.88 -22.24 14.02
CA SER A 23 19.17 -23.49 13.72
C SER A 23 18.67 -23.43 12.27
N THR A 24 18.96 -24.46 11.47
CA THR A 24 18.55 -24.54 10.06
C THR A 24 17.06 -24.27 9.88
N LEU A 25 16.27 -24.67 10.89
CA LEU A 25 14.84 -24.37 11.02
C LEU A 25 14.54 -22.86 11.10
N GLY A 26 15.33 -22.09 11.85
CA GLY A 26 15.18 -20.63 11.93
C GLY A 26 15.49 -19.91 10.62
N LEU A 27 16.46 -20.40 9.86
CA LEU A 27 16.73 -19.88 8.51
C LEU A 27 15.59 -20.22 7.56
N ILE A 28 15.10 -21.47 7.56
CA ILE A 28 13.96 -21.89 6.74
C ILE A 28 12.74 -21.03 7.06
N LEU A 29 12.39 -20.89 8.35
CA LEU A 29 11.23 -20.11 8.78
C LEU A 29 11.33 -18.65 8.34
N LYS A 30 12.52 -18.04 8.47
CA LYS A 30 12.78 -16.67 8.00
C LYS A 30 12.50 -16.54 6.50
N TYR A 31 13.02 -17.44 5.67
CA TYR A 31 12.84 -17.35 4.22
C TYR A 31 11.42 -17.69 3.78
N VAL A 32 10.75 -18.64 4.44
CA VAL A 32 9.35 -18.95 4.19
C VAL A 32 8.47 -17.72 4.50
N PHE A 33 8.66 -17.10 5.67
CA PHE A 33 7.92 -15.89 6.03
C PHE A 33 8.19 -14.74 5.06
N LEU A 34 9.45 -14.53 4.69
CA LEU A 34 9.84 -13.51 3.71
C LEU A 34 9.19 -13.78 2.34
N ALA A 35 9.18 -15.03 1.87
CA ALA A 35 8.57 -15.43 0.61
C ALA A 35 7.05 -15.23 0.63
N LEU A 36 6.39 -15.52 1.75
CA LEU A 36 4.95 -15.26 1.90
C LEU A 36 4.62 -13.77 1.80
N VAL A 37 5.38 -12.92 2.49
CA VAL A 37 5.18 -11.46 2.46
C VAL A 37 5.42 -10.90 1.05
N VAL A 38 6.54 -11.26 0.43
CA VAL A 38 6.88 -10.79 -0.92
C VAL A 38 5.89 -11.34 -1.96
N GLY A 39 5.49 -12.60 -1.82
CA GLY A 39 4.49 -13.24 -2.66
C GLY A 39 3.13 -12.55 -2.56
N PHE A 40 2.67 -12.25 -1.35
CA PHE A 40 1.44 -11.49 -1.11
C PHE A 40 1.51 -10.10 -1.76
N LEU A 41 2.58 -9.34 -1.53
CA LEU A 41 2.73 -8.00 -2.12
C LEU A 41 2.75 -8.03 -3.65
N THR A 42 3.45 -9.00 -4.24
CA THR A 42 3.56 -9.14 -5.70
C THR A 42 2.22 -9.58 -6.30
N PHE A 43 1.50 -10.49 -5.63
CA PHE A 43 0.17 -10.92 -6.03
C PHE A 43 -0.85 -9.76 -5.96
N SER A 44 -0.88 -9.01 -4.87
CA SER A 44 -1.73 -7.81 -4.75
C SER A 44 -1.38 -6.76 -5.80
N GLY A 45 -0.08 -6.53 -6.05
CA GLY A 45 0.39 -5.64 -7.12
C GLY A 45 -0.08 -6.10 -8.50
N TRP A 46 -0.08 -7.40 -8.75
CA TRP A 46 -0.58 -7.98 -10.01
C TRP A 46 -2.10 -7.79 -10.17
N GLN A 47 -2.88 -7.97 -9.10
CA GLN A 47 -4.33 -7.72 -9.13
C GLN A 47 -4.63 -6.25 -9.45
N LEU A 48 -3.92 -5.31 -8.80
CA LEU A 48 -4.07 -3.88 -9.05
C LEU A 48 -3.71 -3.46 -10.48
N LEU A 49 -2.78 -4.16 -11.13
CA LEU A 49 -2.50 -3.94 -12.56
C LEU A 49 -3.68 -4.31 -13.45
N GLN A 50 -4.40 -5.39 -13.13
CA GLN A 50 -5.58 -5.81 -13.89
C GLN A 50 -6.73 -4.83 -13.71
N ASP A 51 -6.87 -4.26 -12.51
CA ASP A 51 -7.88 -3.26 -12.18
C ASP A 51 -7.58 -1.86 -12.79
N GLY A 52 -6.45 -1.69 -13.51
CA GLY A 52 -6.05 -0.43 -14.14
C GLY A 52 -5.43 0.60 -13.18
N SER A 53 -5.16 0.20 -11.94
CA SER A 53 -4.67 1.06 -10.86
C SER A 53 -3.14 1.13 -10.84
N TYR A 54 -2.53 1.65 -11.91
CA TYR A 54 -1.08 1.63 -12.12
C TYR A 54 -0.23 2.23 -10.98
N PRO A 55 -0.57 3.40 -10.38
CA PRO A 55 0.24 4.00 -9.31
C PRO A 55 0.28 3.13 -8.05
N PHE A 56 -0.85 2.52 -7.71
CA PHE A 56 -0.96 1.66 -6.54
C PHE A 56 -0.23 0.34 -6.77
N ALA A 57 -0.39 -0.27 -7.95
CA ALA A 57 0.38 -1.46 -8.33
C ALA A 57 1.90 -1.22 -8.22
N ALA A 58 2.41 -0.11 -8.76
CA ALA A 58 3.82 0.25 -8.68
C ALA A 58 4.32 0.33 -7.23
N THR A 59 3.51 0.88 -6.33
CA THR A 59 3.83 0.97 -4.89
C THR A 59 4.04 -0.40 -4.26
N PHE A 60 3.18 -1.38 -4.58
CA PHE A 60 3.33 -2.76 -4.09
C PHE A 60 4.61 -3.42 -4.60
N PHE A 61 4.94 -3.28 -5.88
CA PHE A 61 6.18 -3.84 -6.45
C PHE A 61 7.44 -3.18 -5.87
N ILE A 62 7.45 -1.85 -5.72
CA ILE A 62 8.56 -1.13 -5.10
C ILE A 62 8.75 -1.59 -3.65
N THR A 63 7.66 -1.77 -2.90
CA THR A 63 7.71 -2.26 -1.52
C THR A 63 8.20 -3.70 -1.45
N ALA A 64 7.74 -4.57 -2.34
CA ALA A 64 8.21 -5.95 -2.44
C ALA A 64 9.71 -6.02 -2.75
N LEU A 65 10.19 -5.19 -3.69
CA LEU A 65 11.60 -5.08 -4.02
C LEU A 65 12.41 -4.56 -2.84
N PHE A 66 11.94 -3.50 -2.17
CA PHE A 66 12.59 -2.92 -0.99
C PHE A 66 12.73 -3.96 0.13
N ILE A 67 11.66 -4.67 0.48
CA ILE A 67 11.69 -5.72 1.51
C ILE A 67 12.66 -6.83 1.10
N THR A 68 12.62 -7.30 -0.15
CA THR A 68 13.54 -8.33 -0.65
C THR A 68 14.99 -7.89 -0.48
N LEU A 69 15.33 -6.68 -0.91
CA LEU A 69 16.70 -6.15 -0.82
C LEU A 69 17.17 -6.01 0.64
N VAL A 70 16.31 -5.54 1.54
CA VAL A 70 16.65 -5.30 2.95
C VAL A 70 16.82 -6.61 3.74
N TYR A 71 16.01 -7.62 3.48
CA TYR A 71 16.01 -8.86 4.27
C TYR A 71 16.93 -9.95 3.71
N VAL A 72 17.24 -9.93 2.40
CA VAL A 72 18.20 -10.85 1.77
C VAL A 72 19.64 -10.45 2.03
N ARG A 73 19.99 -9.15 1.91
CA ARG A 73 21.38 -8.69 2.03
C ARG A 73 21.86 -8.73 3.48
N ARG A 74 23.03 -9.32 3.76
CA ARG A 74 23.56 -9.43 5.15
C ARG A 74 24.06 -8.09 5.72
N THR A 75 24.39 -7.12 4.87
CA THR A 75 24.96 -5.82 5.27
C THR A 75 23.93 -4.77 5.72
N THR A 76 22.63 -5.00 5.48
CA THR A 76 21.54 -4.08 5.79
C THR A 76 20.97 -4.25 7.20
N VAL A 77 21.75 -4.75 8.15
CA VAL A 77 21.29 -5.02 9.53
C VAL A 77 20.61 -3.80 10.17
N PRO A 78 21.17 -2.57 10.11
CA PRO A 78 20.51 -1.39 10.69
C PRO A 78 19.15 -1.09 10.04
N LEU A 79 19.06 -1.28 8.72
CA LEU A 79 17.87 -0.97 7.95
C LEU A 79 16.72 -1.93 8.26
N ARG A 80 16.99 -3.17 8.68
CA ARG A 80 15.93 -4.13 9.08
C ARG A 80 15.17 -3.68 10.32
N TRP A 81 15.83 -2.99 11.24
CA TRP A 81 15.21 -2.46 12.45
C TRP A 81 14.40 -1.19 12.19
N ILE A 82 14.84 -0.37 11.24
CA ILE A 82 14.17 0.89 10.87
C ILE A 82 13.09 0.65 9.82
N ALA A 83 13.20 -0.39 8.99
CA ALA A 83 12.31 -0.71 7.88
C ALA A 83 10.81 -0.60 8.21
N PRO A 84 10.28 -1.21 9.30
CA PRO A 84 8.87 -1.06 9.62
C PRO A 84 8.48 0.40 9.89
N GLY A 85 9.30 1.15 10.64
CA GLY A 85 9.07 2.57 10.89
C GLY A 85 9.19 3.43 9.63
N LEU A 86 10.13 3.10 8.74
CA LEU A 86 10.33 3.80 7.48
C LEU A 86 9.14 3.61 6.54
N ILE A 87 8.56 2.39 6.49
CA ILE A 87 7.35 2.12 5.71
C ILE A 87 6.20 3.01 6.21
N PHE A 88 5.97 3.05 7.53
CA PHE A 88 4.92 3.92 8.10
C PHE A 88 5.19 5.41 7.85
N LEU A 89 6.43 5.86 7.97
CA LEU A 89 6.82 7.23 7.68
C LEU A 89 6.55 7.59 6.22
N ILE A 90 6.90 6.71 5.29
CA ILE A 90 6.66 6.94 3.86
C ILE A 90 5.16 7.01 3.58
N LEU A 91 4.38 6.05 4.09
CA LEU A 91 2.94 5.97 3.83
C LEU A 91 2.12 7.08 4.47
N PHE A 92 2.45 7.48 5.70
CA PHE A 92 1.64 8.44 6.46
C PHE A 92 2.18 9.86 6.49
N GLN A 93 3.47 10.08 6.21
CA GLN A 93 4.07 11.41 6.23
C GLN A 93 4.49 11.85 4.84
N ILE A 94 5.31 11.06 4.14
CA ILE A 94 5.86 11.48 2.84
C ILE A 94 4.78 11.47 1.76
N TYR A 95 3.95 10.43 1.71
CA TYR A 95 2.87 10.32 0.74
C TYR A 95 1.90 11.51 0.75
N PRO A 96 1.28 11.92 1.88
CA PRO A 96 0.37 13.07 1.86
C PRO A 96 1.06 14.38 1.51
N VAL A 97 2.34 14.56 1.88
CA VAL A 97 3.13 15.73 1.46
C VAL A 97 3.31 15.76 -0.05
N VAL A 98 3.77 14.64 -0.65
CA VAL A 98 3.95 14.55 -2.10
C VAL A 98 2.62 14.71 -2.84
N PHE A 99 1.54 14.09 -2.33
CA PHE A 99 0.20 14.22 -2.90
C PHE A 99 -0.31 15.67 -2.85
N THR A 100 -0.04 16.40 -1.78
CA THR A 100 -0.41 17.82 -1.65
C THR A 100 0.36 18.66 -2.66
N VAL A 101 1.68 18.43 -2.78
CA VAL A 101 2.52 19.12 -3.77
C VAL A 101 2.04 18.83 -5.19
N TYR A 102 1.77 17.56 -5.52
CA TYR A 102 1.22 17.18 -6.82
C TYR A 102 -0.11 17.90 -7.10
N THR A 103 -1.05 17.83 -6.16
CA THR A 103 -2.37 18.46 -6.29
C THR A 103 -2.27 19.97 -6.45
N ALA A 104 -1.29 20.63 -5.83
CA ALA A 104 -1.06 22.07 -5.95
C ALA A 104 -0.68 22.51 -7.38
N PHE A 105 -0.11 21.62 -8.19
CA PHE A 105 0.17 21.87 -9.61
C PHE A 105 -1.01 21.48 -10.53
N THR A 106 -2.08 20.91 -9.98
CA THR A 106 -3.28 20.55 -10.73
C THR A 106 -4.43 21.50 -10.43
N ASN A 107 -5.35 21.68 -11.40
CA ASN A 107 -6.56 22.47 -11.19
C ASN A 107 -7.65 21.64 -10.50
N TYR A 108 -7.33 21.18 -9.29
CA TYR A 108 -8.23 20.44 -8.40
C TYR A 108 -8.91 21.42 -7.44
N SER A 109 -10.19 21.69 -7.66
CA SER A 109 -10.99 22.62 -6.86
C SER A 109 -12.44 22.13 -6.77
N THR A 110 -13.26 22.80 -5.95
CA THR A 110 -14.72 22.61 -5.96
C THR A 110 -15.25 22.81 -7.38
N GLY A 111 -16.00 21.83 -7.91
CA GLY A 111 -16.48 21.79 -9.30
C GLY A 111 -15.54 21.14 -10.32
N ARG A 112 -14.31 20.77 -9.93
CA ARG A 112 -13.27 20.14 -10.76
C ARG A 112 -12.55 19.02 -10.02
N ASN A 113 -13.33 18.14 -9.41
CA ASN A 113 -12.85 17.10 -8.49
C ASN A 113 -12.98 15.67 -9.06
N VAL A 114 -13.43 15.54 -10.30
CA VAL A 114 -13.60 14.25 -10.99
C VAL A 114 -12.82 14.25 -12.30
N GLU A 115 -12.50 13.06 -12.78
CA GLU A 115 -11.91 12.90 -14.11
C GLU A 115 -12.91 13.30 -15.20
N LYS A 116 -12.39 13.78 -16.33
CA LYS A 116 -13.21 14.26 -17.46
C LYS A 116 -14.22 13.20 -17.94
N GLN A 117 -13.81 11.93 -18.00
CA GLN A 117 -14.68 10.85 -18.45
C GLN A 117 -15.88 10.65 -17.51
N VAL A 118 -15.63 10.67 -16.20
CA VAL A 118 -16.67 10.58 -15.17
C VAL A 118 -17.59 11.81 -15.22
N ALA A 119 -17.05 13.00 -15.44
CA ALA A 119 -17.86 14.21 -15.60
C ALA A 119 -18.80 14.14 -16.80
N ILE A 120 -18.32 13.66 -17.95
CA ILE A 120 -19.13 13.48 -19.16
C ILE A 120 -20.25 12.47 -18.90
N GLN A 121 -19.92 11.30 -18.35
CA GLN A 121 -20.92 10.28 -18.01
C GLN A 121 -21.98 10.81 -17.05
N SER A 122 -21.58 11.61 -16.05
CA SER A 122 -22.53 12.23 -15.12
C SER A 122 -23.48 13.20 -15.81
N ILE A 123 -23.00 13.96 -16.80
CA ILE A 123 -23.82 14.91 -17.56
C ILE A 123 -24.75 14.14 -18.52
N GLU A 124 -24.25 13.09 -19.18
CA GLU A 124 -25.04 12.25 -20.09
C GLU A 124 -26.14 11.49 -19.34
N ASN A 125 -25.88 11.06 -18.11
CA ASN A 125 -26.86 10.40 -17.25
C ASN A 125 -27.87 11.37 -16.61
N GLN A 126 -27.70 12.69 -16.80
CA GLN A 126 -28.60 13.67 -16.23
C GLN A 126 -29.93 13.64 -16.98
N THR A 127 -30.97 13.15 -16.31
CA THR A 127 -32.33 13.09 -16.85
C THR A 127 -33.08 14.38 -16.54
N TYR A 128 -33.97 14.75 -17.45
CA TYR A 128 -34.95 15.82 -17.23
C TYR A 128 -36.36 15.23 -17.35
N VAL A 129 -37.34 15.88 -16.72
CA VAL A 129 -38.74 15.52 -16.87
C VAL A 129 -39.28 16.26 -18.10
N PRO A 130 -39.68 15.56 -19.18
CA PRO A 130 -40.25 16.21 -20.36
C PRO A 130 -41.58 16.92 -20.02
N GLU A 131 -41.93 17.96 -20.78
CA GLU A 131 -43.26 18.56 -20.69
C GLU A 131 -44.34 17.51 -21.00
N GLY A 132 -45.30 17.33 -20.08
CA GLY A 132 -46.36 16.33 -20.20
C GLY A 132 -46.00 14.92 -19.71
N ALA A 133 -44.87 14.74 -19.02
CA ALA A 133 -44.52 13.44 -18.43
C ALA A 133 -45.60 12.94 -17.44
N PRO A 134 -45.93 11.64 -17.47
CA PRO A 134 -46.93 11.07 -16.56
C PRO A 134 -46.45 11.17 -15.11
N THR A 135 -47.30 11.73 -14.25
CA THR A 135 -47.05 11.76 -12.80
C THR A 135 -47.45 10.43 -12.19
N LEU A 136 -46.46 9.64 -11.78
CA LEU A 136 -46.69 8.39 -11.07
C LEU A 136 -47.09 8.70 -9.61
N ASN A 137 -48.18 8.10 -9.14
CA ASN A 137 -48.55 8.16 -7.73
C ASN A 137 -47.70 7.16 -6.95
N TRP A 138 -47.11 7.57 -5.84
CA TRP A 138 -46.32 6.67 -5.00
C TRP A 138 -46.76 6.73 -3.54
N THR A 139 -46.72 5.58 -2.88
CA THR A 139 -47.05 5.43 -1.46
C THR A 139 -45.85 4.81 -0.73
N PRO A 140 -45.27 5.48 0.28
CA PRO A 140 -44.23 4.88 1.09
C PRO A 140 -44.83 3.79 1.99
N LEU A 141 -44.23 2.62 1.98
CA LEU A 141 -44.54 1.50 2.86
C LEU A 141 -43.36 1.29 3.79
N GLN A 142 -43.63 1.16 5.08
CA GLN A 142 -42.62 0.83 6.07
C GLN A 142 -43.07 -0.45 6.77
N ALA A 143 -42.20 -1.46 6.78
CA ALA A 143 -42.40 -2.69 7.50
C ALA A 143 -41.98 -2.51 8.98
N ASP A 144 -42.58 -3.31 9.86
CA ASP A 144 -42.34 -3.24 11.32
C ASP A 144 -40.88 -3.57 11.71
N ASP A 145 -40.09 -4.14 10.78
CA ASP A 145 -38.66 -4.42 10.93
C ASP A 145 -37.75 -3.22 10.57
N GLY A 146 -38.32 -2.09 10.16
CA GLY A 146 -37.60 -0.89 9.75
C GLY A 146 -37.26 -0.82 8.26
N THR A 147 -37.62 -1.82 7.47
CA THR A 147 -37.42 -1.82 6.01
C THR A 147 -38.44 -0.89 5.33
N ALA A 148 -37.97 0.02 4.48
CA ALA A 148 -38.82 0.91 3.69
C ALA A 148 -38.91 0.44 2.24
N ALA A 149 -40.11 0.43 1.68
CA ALA A 149 -40.40 0.19 0.28
C ALA A 149 -41.24 1.35 -0.29
N ILE A 150 -41.13 1.62 -1.58
CA ILE A 150 -41.97 2.60 -2.26
C ILE A 150 -42.85 1.84 -3.24
N TRP A 151 -44.16 1.92 -3.06
CA TRP A 151 -45.13 1.39 -4.00
C TRP A 151 -45.44 2.44 -5.05
N VAL A 152 -45.09 2.19 -6.31
CA VAL A 152 -45.33 3.10 -7.43
C VAL A 152 -46.52 2.58 -8.23
N ILE A 153 -47.53 3.41 -8.41
CA ILE A 153 -48.75 3.11 -9.16
C ILE A 153 -48.66 3.83 -10.51
N ASP A 154 -48.63 3.04 -11.58
CA ASP A 154 -48.70 3.55 -12.96
C ASP A 154 -50.16 3.88 -13.32
N PRO A 155 -50.49 5.15 -13.63
CA PRO A 155 -51.80 5.54 -14.11
C PRO A 155 -51.89 5.24 -15.62
N ALA A 156 -51.89 3.96 -16.00
CA ALA A 156 -52.27 3.54 -17.34
C ALA A 156 -53.78 3.78 -17.59
#